data_AF-G1TUP7-F1
#
_entry.id   AF-G1TUP7-F1
#
_cell.length_a   1.000
_cell.length_b   1.000
_cell.length_c   1.000
_cell.angle_alpha   90.00
_cell.angle_beta   90.00
_cell.angle_gamma   90.00
#
_symmetry.space_group_name_H-M   'P 1'
#
loop_
_entity.id
_entity.type
_entity.pdbx_description
1 polymer ?
#
loop_
_entity_poly.entity_id
_entity_poly.type
_entity_poly.pdbx_seq_one_letter_code
_entity_poly.pdbx_strand_id
1 'polypeptide(L)'
;MARDEAQGQAAVQQLQAEGLSPRFHQLDITDLQSIRALRHFLCQEYGGLDVLVNNAGIAFQRKGSVHRVRDLPRFLQLGWAEPMGGACVVQNRPPWEGKGAEVTMKTNFDGTRDVCTELLPLMRPGGRVVNLSSLMCLRALKSCSPELQQKFRSETITEEELVGLMKKFVGDAKKGVHKKEGWPDTTYGVTKIGVTVLSRIQARHLSEQRGGDKILLNACCPGWVRTDMGGPNATKSPEEGAEIPVYLALLPPDAEGPHGQFVME
;
A
#
# COMPACT_ATOMS: atom_id res chain seq x y z
N MET A 1 9.02 7.74 -8.53
CA MET A 1 8.01 8.74 -8.13
C MET A 1 8.12 8.97 -6.64
N ALA A 2 7.82 10.18 -6.15
CA ALA A 2 7.77 10.50 -4.72
C ALA A 2 6.81 11.68 -4.49
N ARG A 3 6.23 11.78 -3.28
CA ARG A 3 5.37 12.92 -2.92
C ARG A 3 6.15 14.21 -2.73
N ASP A 4 7.37 14.09 -2.21
CA ASP A 4 8.31 15.19 -2.01
C ASP A 4 9.31 15.18 -3.17
N GLU A 5 9.38 16.30 -3.89
CA GLU A 5 10.20 16.39 -5.10
C GLU A 5 11.69 16.34 -4.79
N ALA A 6 12.14 16.98 -3.70
CA ALA A 6 13.56 17.02 -3.35
C ALA A 6 14.06 15.62 -2.98
N GLN A 7 13.31 14.89 -2.15
CA GLN A 7 13.62 13.49 -1.81
C GLN A 7 13.57 12.59 -3.05
N GLY A 8 12.57 12.79 -3.92
CA GLY A 8 12.44 12.05 -5.15
C GLY A 8 13.63 12.24 -6.11
N GLN A 9 14.11 13.48 -6.25
CA GLN A 9 15.28 13.79 -7.06
C GLN A 9 16.57 13.25 -6.44
N ALA A 10 16.73 13.35 -5.12
CA ALA A 10 17.86 12.76 -4.42
C ALA A 10 17.93 11.23 -4.61
N ALA A 11 16.78 10.54 -4.56
CA ALA A 11 16.69 9.11 -4.83
C ALA A 11 17.12 8.76 -6.26
N VAL A 12 16.72 9.57 -7.25
CA VAL A 12 17.15 9.40 -8.64
C VAL A 12 18.66 9.58 -8.78
N GLN A 13 19.23 10.61 -8.14
CA GLN A 13 20.68 10.85 -8.17
C GLN A 13 21.47 9.70 -7.54
N GLN A 14 20.98 9.13 -6.43
CA GLN A 14 21.59 7.95 -5.82
C GLN A 14 21.61 6.77 -6.78
N LEU A 15 20.48 6.46 -7.42
CA LEU A 15 20.40 5.36 -8.39
C LEU A 15 21.25 5.63 -9.65
N GLN A 16 21.40 6.89 -10.06
CA GLN A 16 22.30 7.28 -11.14
C GLN A 16 23.77 7.07 -10.78
N ALA A 17 24.16 7.30 -9.53
CA ALA A 17 25.51 7.00 -9.04
C ALA A 17 25.82 5.48 -9.05
N GLU A 18 24.78 4.65 -8.99
CA GLU A 18 24.86 3.19 -9.14
C GLU A 18 24.83 2.73 -10.62
N GLY A 19 24.80 3.67 -11.57
CA GLY A 19 24.79 3.38 -13.02
C GLY A 19 23.39 3.12 -13.60
N LEU A 20 22.33 3.38 -12.86
CA LEU A 20 20.94 3.25 -13.33
C LEU A 20 20.42 4.57 -13.92
N SER A 21 19.27 4.55 -14.57
CA SER A 21 18.68 5.75 -15.20
C SER A 21 17.16 5.85 -15.02
N PRO A 22 16.66 5.92 -13.77
CA PRO A 22 15.22 6.09 -13.53
C PRO A 22 14.74 7.49 -13.92
N ARG A 23 13.54 7.59 -14.49
CA ARG A 23 12.83 8.88 -14.64
C ARG A 23 12.12 9.25 -13.33
N PHE A 24 12.00 10.55 -13.09
CA PHE A 24 11.22 11.11 -11.98
C PHE A 24 9.90 11.71 -12.46
N HIS A 25 8.85 11.52 -11.66
CA HIS A 25 7.61 12.28 -11.70
C HIS A 25 7.08 12.35 -10.26
N GLN A 26 6.59 13.51 -9.84
CA GLN A 26 5.98 13.69 -8.52
C GLN A 26 4.68 12.89 -8.42
N LEU A 27 4.41 12.30 -7.25
CA LEU A 27 3.14 11.64 -6.96
C LEU A 27 2.86 11.63 -5.44
N ASP A 28 1.83 12.34 -5.00
CA ASP A 28 1.20 12.14 -3.70
C ASP A 28 -0.15 11.43 -3.90
N ILE A 29 -0.22 10.18 -3.46
CA ILE A 29 -1.43 9.35 -3.62
C ILE A 29 -2.62 9.85 -2.79
N THR A 30 -2.43 10.81 -1.89
CA THR A 30 -3.49 11.42 -1.09
C THR A 30 -4.02 12.72 -1.68
N ASP A 31 -3.48 13.14 -2.83
CA ASP A 31 -3.90 14.28 -3.64
C ASP A 31 -4.34 13.82 -5.05
N LEU A 32 -5.64 13.92 -5.32
CA LEU A 32 -6.22 13.52 -6.59
C LEU A 32 -5.69 14.35 -7.78
N GLN A 33 -5.29 15.61 -7.56
CA GLN A 33 -4.70 16.42 -8.64
C GLN A 33 -3.32 15.90 -9.02
N SER A 34 -2.49 15.53 -8.03
CA SER A 34 -1.20 14.87 -8.26
C SER A 34 -1.35 13.56 -9.04
N ILE A 35 -2.32 12.71 -8.66
CA ILE A 35 -2.61 11.45 -9.40
C ILE A 35 -3.01 11.74 -10.85
N ARG A 36 -3.90 12.73 -11.08
CA ARG A 36 -4.35 13.10 -12.43
C ARG A 36 -3.26 13.73 -13.28
N ALA A 37 -2.34 14.48 -12.67
CA ALA A 37 -1.17 15.01 -13.36
C ALA A 37 -0.28 13.86 -13.88
N LEU A 38 -0.03 12.85 -13.04
CA LEU A 38 0.68 11.63 -13.47
C LEU A 38 -0.07 10.89 -14.59
N ARG A 39 -1.38 10.71 -14.45
CA ARG A 39 -2.22 10.11 -15.51
C ARG A 39 -2.02 10.83 -16.84
N HIS A 40 -2.10 12.16 -16.84
CA HIS A 40 -1.96 12.98 -18.04
C HIS A 40 -0.57 12.81 -18.66
N PHE A 41 0.48 12.86 -17.84
CA PHE A 41 1.86 12.62 -18.27
C PHE A 41 2.01 11.24 -18.92
N LEU A 42 1.52 10.17 -18.29
CA LEU A 42 1.59 8.80 -18.84
C LEU A 42 0.84 8.68 -20.17
N CYS A 43 -0.35 9.28 -20.28
CA CYS A 43 -1.10 9.36 -21.54
C CYS A 43 -0.30 10.06 -22.64
N GLN A 44 0.33 11.19 -22.35
CA GLN A 44 1.02 12.00 -23.36
C GLN A 44 2.35 11.41 -23.80
N GLU A 45 3.16 10.95 -22.84
CA GLU A 45 4.52 10.50 -23.10
C GLU A 45 4.57 9.06 -23.61
N TYR A 46 3.67 8.22 -23.09
CA TYR A 46 3.72 6.78 -23.31
C TYR A 46 2.46 6.23 -23.96
N GLY A 47 1.31 6.94 -23.91
CA GLY A 47 0.04 6.43 -24.42
C GLY A 47 -0.53 5.26 -23.62
N GLY A 48 -0.02 4.99 -22.41
CA GLY A 48 -0.44 3.86 -21.58
C GLY A 48 0.56 3.55 -20.46
N LEU A 49 0.31 2.44 -19.76
CA LEU A 49 1.16 1.94 -18.67
C LEU A 49 1.28 0.41 -18.75
N ASP A 50 2.49 -0.12 -18.64
CA ASP A 50 2.74 -1.57 -18.69
C ASP A 50 2.81 -2.19 -17.28
N VAL A 51 3.41 -1.48 -16.31
CA VAL A 51 3.56 -1.97 -14.94
C VAL A 51 3.17 -0.89 -13.93
N LEU A 52 2.33 -1.22 -12.97
CA LEU A 52 1.97 -0.37 -11.84
C LEU A 52 2.29 -1.07 -10.51
N VAL A 53 3.12 -0.45 -9.67
CA VAL A 53 3.42 -0.94 -8.32
C VAL A 53 2.95 0.06 -7.28
N ASN A 54 1.81 -0.23 -6.65
CA ASN A 54 1.28 0.56 -5.53
C ASN A 54 2.01 0.19 -4.23
N ASN A 55 3.20 0.76 -4.05
CA ASN A 55 4.06 0.54 -2.88
C ASN A 55 3.81 1.51 -1.72
N ALA A 56 3.35 2.74 -2.02
CA ALA A 56 3.24 3.80 -1.03
C ALA A 56 2.31 3.41 0.14
N GLY A 57 2.75 3.69 1.36
CA GLY A 57 2.00 3.40 2.56
C GLY A 57 2.66 3.95 3.82
N ILE A 58 1.88 4.03 4.88
CA ILE A 58 2.30 4.51 6.20
C ILE A 58 1.82 3.58 7.30
N ALA A 59 2.53 3.63 8.43
CA ALA A 59 2.10 3.02 9.67
C ALA A 59 2.41 3.95 10.85
N PHE A 60 1.58 3.90 11.89
CA PHE A 60 1.86 4.57 13.14
C PHE A 60 2.51 3.61 14.13
N GLN A 61 3.60 4.04 14.76
CA GLN A 61 4.19 3.35 15.89
C GLN A 61 3.76 4.00 17.20
N ARG A 62 3.46 3.17 18.21
CA ARG A 62 3.18 3.64 19.56
C ARG A 62 4.49 3.96 20.27
N LYS A 63 4.57 5.13 20.90
CA LYS A 63 5.72 5.52 21.73
C LYS A 63 5.92 4.50 22.86
N GLY A 64 7.11 3.88 22.92
CA GLY A 64 7.48 2.88 23.93
C GLY A 64 7.42 1.41 23.49
N SER A 65 7.08 1.11 22.24
CA SER A 65 6.99 -0.27 21.72
C SER A 65 8.29 -0.84 21.14
N VAL A 66 9.40 -0.10 21.19
CA VAL A 66 10.75 -0.60 20.87
C VAL A 66 11.74 -0.07 21.91
N HIS A 67 12.64 -0.94 22.36
CA HIS A 67 13.57 -0.79 23.48
C HIS A 67 14.32 0.56 23.52
N ARG A 68 14.45 1.07 24.76
CA ARG A 68 15.33 2.16 25.23
C ARG A 68 15.72 3.21 24.17
N VAL A 69 15.00 4.33 24.21
CA VAL A 69 15.33 5.66 23.61
C VAL A 69 16.71 6.21 24.01
N ARG A 70 17.51 5.47 24.81
CA ARG A 70 18.77 5.94 25.38
C ARG A 70 19.94 5.98 24.40
N ASP A 71 19.83 5.28 23.26
CA ASP A 71 20.94 5.14 22.30
C ASP A 71 20.67 5.83 20.95
N LEU A 72 19.58 6.59 20.81
CA LEU A 72 19.38 7.41 19.61
C LEU A 72 20.22 8.69 19.70
N PRO A 73 21.02 9.01 18.66
CA PRO A 73 21.65 10.31 18.52
C PRO A 73 20.63 11.46 18.65
N ARG A 74 21.04 12.56 19.27
CA ARG A 74 20.18 13.71 19.65
C ARG A 74 19.37 14.31 18.49
N PHE A 75 19.82 14.13 17.24
CA PHE A 75 19.11 14.61 16.05
C PHE A 75 17.79 13.86 15.79
N LEU A 76 17.70 12.57 16.10
CA LEU A 76 16.47 11.77 15.96
C LEU A 76 15.40 12.11 17.03
N GLN A 77 15.80 12.74 18.15
CA GLN A 77 14.85 13.21 19.16
C GLN A 77 14.06 14.46 18.72
N LEU A 78 14.53 15.17 17.70
CA LEU A 78 13.94 16.43 17.23
C LEU A 78 12.98 16.27 16.04
N GLY A 79 12.70 15.04 15.58
CA GLY A 79 11.66 14.77 14.58
C GLY A 79 12.08 14.96 13.12
N TRP A 80 13.37 14.88 12.82
CA TRP A 80 13.90 14.95 11.46
C TRP A 80 14.57 13.62 11.14
N ALA A 81 13.77 12.67 10.64
CA ALA A 81 14.27 11.48 9.95
C ALA A 81 13.86 11.62 8.49
N GLU A 82 14.86 11.79 7.63
CA GLU A 82 14.72 11.90 6.19
C GLU A 82 14.26 10.55 5.61
N PRO A 83 13.21 10.49 4.77
CA PRO A 83 12.71 9.22 4.28
C PRO A 83 13.13 8.94 2.84
N MET A 84 13.75 7.78 2.63
CA MET A 84 13.65 7.00 1.41
C MET A 84 12.64 5.87 1.65
N GLY A 85 11.42 5.99 1.10
CA GLY A 85 10.46 4.88 0.95
C GLY A 85 9.78 4.33 2.21
N GLY A 86 8.53 4.78 2.46
CA GLY A 86 7.63 4.24 3.50
C GLY A 86 7.76 4.96 4.85
N ALA A 87 6.79 5.81 5.20
CA ALA A 87 6.91 6.66 6.39
C ALA A 87 6.36 5.98 7.65
N CYS A 88 7.17 5.96 8.72
CA CYS A 88 6.73 5.69 10.08
C CYS A 88 6.32 7.00 10.78
N VAL A 89 5.15 7.03 11.39
CA VAL A 89 4.69 8.18 12.19
C VAL A 89 4.62 7.80 13.67
N VAL A 90 5.33 8.52 14.54
CA VAL A 90 5.34 8.25 15.98
C VAL A 90 4.26 9.08 16.68
N GLN A 91 3.43 8.44 17.50
CA GLN A 91 2.41 9.15 18.28
C GLN A 91 2.24 8.62 19.71
N ASN A 92 1.72 9.48 20.59
CA ASN A 92 1.47 9.17 22.01
C ASN A 92 0.18 8.38 22.24
N ARG A 93 -0.81 8.47 21.34
CA ARG A 93 -2.09 7.75 21.43
C ARG A 93 -2.02 6.42 20.67
N PRO A 94 -2.84 5.43 21.02
CA PRO A 94 -2.94 4.20 20.23
C PRO A 94 -3.20 4.49 18.74
N PRO A 95 -2.55 3.79 17.79
CA PRO A 95 -2.70 3.99 16.34
C PRO A 95 -4.16 4.02 15.82
N TRP A 96 -5.04 3.29 16.49
CA TRP A 96 -6.46 3.21 16.16
C TRP A 96 -7.30 4.35 16.76
N GLU A 97 -6.78 5.12 17.70
CA GLU A 97 -7.48 6.25 18.30
C GLU A 97 -7.12 7.57 17.61
N GLY A 98 -8.08 8.50 17.58
CA GLY A 98 -7.87 9.84 17.04
C GLY A 98 -7.66 9.88 15.52
N LYS A 99 -6.70 10.70 15.05
CA LYS A 99 -6.43 10.90 13.62
C LYS A 99 -5.66 9.73 12.96
N GLY A 100 -5.08 8.81 13.73
CA GLY A 100 -4.25 7.72 13.20
C GLY A 100 -5.02 6.79 12.27
N ALA A 101 -6.26 6.43 12.65
CA ALA A 101 -7.16 5.62 11.83
C ALA A 101 -7.46 6.27 10.47
N GLU A 102 -7.80 7.56 10.49
CA GLU A 102 -8.14 8.35 9.32
C GLU A 102 -6.95 8.55 8.38
N VAL A 103 -5.80 8.96 8.91
CA VAL A 103 -4.60 9.26 8.10
C VAL A 103 -4.06 7.98 7.43
N THR A 104 -4.01 6.87 8.19
CA THR A 104 -3.55 5.59 7.64
C THR A 104 -4.53 5.06 6.58
N MET A 105 -5.85 5.17 6.82
CA MET A 105 -6.86 4.74 5.84
C MET A 105 -6.80 5.58 4.57
N LYS A 106 -6.71 6.91 4.72
CA LYS A 106 -6.61 7.84 3.60
C LYS A 106 -5.42 7.51 2.69
N THR A 107 -4.27 7.17 3.28
CA THR A 107 -3.06 6.88 2.50
C THR A 107 -3.09 5.46 1.94
N ASN A 108 -3.21 4.45 2.80
CA ASN A 108 -2.99 3.08 2.40
C ASN A 108 -4.12 2.51 1.55
N PHE A 109 -5.36 2.90 1.82
CA PHE A 109 -6.53 2.38 1.12
C PHE A 109 -7.10 3.38 0.11
N ASP A 110 -7.54 4.57 0.55
CA ASP A 110 -8.17 5.53 -0.36
C ASP A 110 -7.20 5.99 -1.45
N GLY A 111 -5.96 6.34 -1.08
CA GLY A 111 -4.96 6.75 -2.06
C GLY A 111 -4.58 5.65 -3.05
N THR A 112 -4.40 4.41 -2.58
CA THR A 112 -4.19 3.25 -3.47
C THR A 112 -5.40 3.05 -4.40
N ARG A 113 -6.62 3.16 -3.89
CA ARG A 113 -7.84 3.06 -4.69
C ARG A 113 -7.87 4.14 -5.76
N ASP A 114 -7.66 5.39 -5.39
CA ASP A 114 -7.73 6.53 -6.31
C ASP A 114 -6.65 6.43 -7.40
N VAL A 115 -5.43 5.97 -7.07
CA VAL A 115 -4.40 5.65 -8.07
C VAL A 115 -4.88 4.56 -9.02
N CYS A 116 -5.46 3.47 -8.51
CA CYS A 116 -6.02 2.42 -9.37
C CYS A 116 -7.16 2.95 -10.24
N THR A 117 -8.09 3.72 -9.70
CA THR A 117 -9.22 4.32 -10.44
C THR A 117 -8.73 5.14 -11.63
N GLU A 118 -7.67 5.94 -11.43
CA GLU A 118 -7.14 6.80 -12.48
C GLU A 118 -6.19 6.07 -13.45
N LEU A 119 -5.43 5.06 -12.99
CA LEU A 119 -4.35 4.44 -13.77
C LEU A 119 -4.68 3.07 -14.37
N LEU A 120 -5.60 2.27 -13.79
CA LEU A 120 -6.02 0.99 -14.37
C LEU A 120 -6.55 1.11 -15.82
N PRO A 121 -7.30 2.18 -16.19
CA PRO A 121 -7.73 2.37 -17.58
C PRO A 121 -6.57 2.55 -18.57
N LEU A 122 -5.38 2.96 -18.12
CA LEU A 122 -4.19 3.11 -18.97
C LEU A 122 -3.40 1.82 -19.14
N MET A 123 -3.70 0.77 -18.36
CA MET A 123 -2.94 -0.47 -18.42
C MET A 123 -3.05 -1.10 -19.81
N ARG A 124 -1.90 -1.42 -20.40
CA ARG A 124 -1.82 -2.09 -21.70
C ARG A 124 -2.10 -3.59 -21.59
N PRO A 125 -2.45 -4.26 -22.70
CA PRO A 125 -2.45 -5.72 -22.74
C PRO A 125 -1.11 -6.30 -22.31
N GLY A 126 -1.12 -7.34 -21.49
CA GLY A 126 0.05 -7.87 -20.79
C GLY A 126 0.51 -7.00 -19.63
N GLY A 127 -0.30 -6.07 -19.14
CA GLY A 127 0.07 -5.22 -18.01
C GLY A 127 0.14 -5.97 -16.68
N ARG A 128 1.01 -5.53 -15.76
CA ARG A 128 1.10 -6.06 -14.39
C ARG A 128 0.79 -4.99 -13.36
N VAL A 129 -0.06 -5.33 -12.39
CA VAL A 129 -0.42 -4.44 -11.29
C VAL A 129 -0.11 -5.14 -9.97
N VAL A 130 0.69 -4.49 -9.13
CA VAL A 130 1.16 -5.04 -7.85
C VAL A 130 0.77 -4.09 -6.74
N ASN A 131 -0.10 -4.56 -5.84
CA ASN A 131 -0.52 -3.81 -4.67
C ASN A 131 0.23 -4.32 -3.42
N LEU A 132 1.06 -3.47 -2.82
CA LEU A 132 1.77 -3.83 -1.59
C LEU A 132 0.78 -3.82 -0.41
N SER A 133 0.40 -5.02 0.00
CA SER A 133 -0.36 -5.27 1.21
C SER A 133 0.59 -5.60 2.37
N SER A 134 0.22 -6.53 3.26
CA SER A 134 1.06 -6.99 4.36
C SER A 134 0.47 -8.26 4.96
N LEU A 135 1.32 -9.14 5.51
CA LEU A 135 0.89 -10.26 6.37
C LEU A 135 -0.02 -9.81 7.53
N MET A 136 0.06 -8.55 7.93
CA MET A 136 -0.84 -7.97 8.92
C MET A 136 -2.32 -8.01 8.50
N CYS A 137 -2.63 -8.07 7.19
CA CYS A 137 -4.01 -8.24 6.72
C CYS A 137 -4.59 -9.58 7.18
N LEU A 138 -3.83 -10.66 7.10
CA LEU A 138 -4.27 -12.00 7.52
C LEU A 138 -4.46 -12.08 9.04
N ARG A 139 -3.56 -11.45 9.82
CA ARG A 139 -3.68 -11.37 11.28
C ARG A 139 -4.89 -10.54 11.71
N ALA A 140 -5.09 -9.39 11.06
CA ALA A 140 -6.24 -8.53 11.31
C ALA A 140 -7.55 -9.22 10.93
N LEU A 141 -7.60 -9.88 9.77
CA LEU A 141 -8.79 -10.60 9.30
C LEU A 141 -9.18 -11.72 10.27
N LYS A 142 -8.21 -12.51 10.77
CA LYS A 142 -8.47 -13.54 11.80
C LYS A 142 -9.03 -12.97 13.10
N SER A 143 -8.76 -11.69 13.38
CA SER A 143 -9.18 -10.99 14.60
C SER A 143 -10.49 -10.21 14.41
N CYS A 144 -11.04 -10.15 13.19
CA CYS A 144 -12.37 -9.60 12.93
C CYS A 144 -13.47 -10.56 13.42
N SER A 145 -14.68 -10.04 13.65
CA SER A 145 -15.85 -10.88 13.91
C SER A 145 -16.17 -11.83 12.73
N PRO A 146 -16.90 -12.94 12.96
CA PRO A 146 -17.30 -13.86 11.89
C PRO A 146 -18.02 -13.17 10.72
N GLU A 147 -18.85 -12.16 11.00
CA GLU A 147 -19.60 -11.41 10.00
C GLU A 147 -18.69 -10.55 9.12
N LEU A 148 -17.73 -9.83 9.74
CA LEU A 148 -16.73 -9.06 8.99
C LEU A 148 -15.81 -9.97 8.20
N GLN A 149 -15.41 -11.10 8.78
CA GLN A 149 -14.64 -12.14 8.13
C GLN A 149 -15.34 -12.68 6.88
N GLN A 150 -16.64 -12.97 6.96
CA GLN A 150 -17.45 -13.41 5.83
C GLN A 150 -17.49 -12.34 4.73
N LYS A 151 -17.74 -11.07 5.09
CA LYS A 151 -17.76 -9.96 4.13
C LYS A 151 -16.44 -9.80 3.40
N PHE A 152 -15.31 -9.78 4.11
CA PHE A 152 -13.99 -9.62 3.49
C PHE A 152 -13.52 -10.84 2.67
N ARG A 153 -14.06 -12.03 2.93
CA ARG A 153 -13.79 -13.24 2.13
C ARG A 153 -14.75 -13.43 0.97
N SER A 154 -15.83 -12.66 0.89
CA SER A 154 -16.81 -12.76 -0.18
C SER A 154 -16.13 -12.64 -1.55
N GLU A 155 -16.56 -13.49 -2.48
CA GLU A 155 -16.14 -13.45 -3.89
C GLU A 155 -16.99 -12.50 -4.73
N THR A 156 -18.03 -11.90 -4.14
CA THR A 156 -18.98 -10.99 -4.82
C THR A 156 -19.03 -9.61 -4.20
N ILE A 157 -18.25 -9.34 -3.14
CA ILE A 157 -18.14 -8.00 -2.54
C ILE A 157 -17.80 -6.97 -3.61
N THR A 158 -18.51 -5.84 -3.61
CA THR A 158 -18.25 -4.73 -4.53
C THR A 158 -17.25 -3.73 -3.94
N GLU A 159 -16.68 -2.87 -4.80
CA GLU A 159 -15.79 -1.81 -4.34
C GLU A 159 -16.52 -0.84 -3.40
N GLU A 160 -17.78 -0.50 -3.69
CA GLU A 160 -18.60 0.38 -2.87
C GLU A 160 -18.86 -0.20 -1.48
N GLU A 161 -19.16 -1.51 -1.40
CA GLU A 161 -19.32 -2.22 -0.12
C GLU A 161 -18.02 -2.21 0.69
N LEU A 162 -16.89 -2.48 0.05
CA LEU A 162 -15.58 -2.42 0.69
C LEU A 162 -15.26 -1.02 1.22
N VAL A 163 -15.49 0.03 0.40
CA VAL A 163 -15.33 1.43 0.81
C VAL A 163 -16.23 1.76 1.99
N GLY A 164 -17.47 1.27 1.99
CA GLY A 164 -18.40 1.41 3.12
C GLY A 164 -17.85 0.80 4.41
N LEU A 165 -17.28 -0.41 4.33
CA LEU A 165 -16.65 -1.08 5.47
C LEU A 165 -15.42 -0.33 5.99
N MET A 166 -14.55 0.15 5.09
CA MET A 166 -13.36 0.93 5.48
C MET A 166 -13.75 2.25 6.16
N LYS A 167 -14.76 2.95 5.65
CA LYS A 167 -15.33 4.16 6.28
C LYS A 167 -15.95 3.85 7.64
N LYS A 168 -16.68 2.72 7.75
CA LYS A 168 -17.27 2.27 9.03
C LYS A 168 -16.19 2.04 10.08
N PHE A 169 -15.09 1.34 9.75
CA PHE A 169 -13.97 1.15 10.68
C PHE A 169 -13.44 2.48 11.22
N VAL A 170 -13.18 3.46 10.36
CA VAL A 170 -12.69 4.78 10.78
C VAL A 170 -13.71 5.47 11.71
N GLY A 171 -14.99 5.40 11.37
CA GLY A 171 -16.07 5.95 12.20
C GLY A 171 -16.18 5.29 13.58
N ASP A 172 -16.11 3.96 13.64
CA ASP A 172 -16.20 3.18 14.87
C ASP A 172 -14.96 3.39 15.77
N ALA A 173 -13.77 3.49 15.15
CA ALA A 173 -12.52 3.77 15.85
C ALA A 173 -12.53 5.18 16.46
N LYS A 174 -13.03 6.19 15.75
CA LYS A 174 -13.22 7.56 16.28
C LYS A 174 -14.18 7.60 17.48
N LYS A 175 -15.19 6.73 17.48
CA LYS A 175 -16.17 6.59 18.57
C LYS A 175 -15.66 5.71 19.73
N GLY A 176 -14.51 5.03 19.57
CA GLY A 176 -13.99 4.09 20.56
C GLY A 176 -14.80 2.79 20.70
N VAL A 177 -15.61 2.44 19.69
CA VAL A 177 -16.49 1.26 19.71
C VAL A 177 -16.07 0.16 18.75
N HIS A 178 -14.92 0.30 18.06
CA HIS A 178 -14.49 -0.61 17.00
C HIS A 178 -14.44 -2.08 17.44
N LYS A 179 -13.96 -2.37 18.66
CA LYS A 179 -13.98 -3.74 19.21
C LYS A 179 -15.38 -4.32 19.33
N LYS A 180 -16.31 -3.54 19.86
CA LYS A 180 -17.71 -3.95 20.03
C LYS A 180 -18.35 -4.23 18.69
N GLU A 181 -17.97 -3.46 17.67
CA GLU A 181 -18.40 -3.61 16.28
C GLU A 181 -17.63 -4.72 15.52
N GLY A 182 -16.78 -5.50 16.21
CA GLY A 182 -16.11 -6.67 15.65
C GLY A 182 -14.78 -6.38 14.95
N TRP A 183 -14.24 -5.17 15.02
CA TRP A 183 -12.97 -4.80 14.42
C TRP A 183 -11.77 -5.15 15.31
N PRO A 184 -10.58 -5.40 14.72
CA PRO A 184 -9.36 -5.64 15.47
C PRO A 184 -8.71 -4.33 15.95
N ASP A 185 -7.80 -4.43 16.93
CA ASP A 185 -6.97 -3.31 17.43
C ASP A 185 -5.77 -2.99 16.52
N THR A 186 -6.01 -2.84 15.23
CA THR A 186 -4.94 -2.48 14.29
C THR A 186 -5.47 -1.73 13.08
N THR A 187 -5.27 -0.42 13.05
CA THR A 187 -5.57 0.38 11.87
C THR A 187 -4.77 -0.10 10.67
N TYR A 188 -3.45 -0.24 10.81
CA TYR A 188 -2.59 -0.67 9.71
C TYR A 188 -3.07 -2.00 9.13
N GLY A 189 -3.35 -2.98 9.99
CA GLY A 189 -3.88 -4.28 9.58
C GLY A 189 -5.20 -4.16 8.82
N VAL A 190 -6.16 -3.36 9.31
CA VAL A 190 -7.44 -3.13 8.61
C VAL A 190 -7.24 -2.44 7.26
N THR A 191 -6.36 -1.45 7.15
CA THR A 191 -6.06 -0.84 5.84
C THR A 191 -5.48 -1.84 4.85
N LYS A 192 -4.67 -2.80 5.32
CA LYS A 192 -4.11 -3.85 4.47
C LYS A 192 -5.11 -4.97 4.15
N ILE A 193 -6.14 -5.19 4.98
CA ILE A 193 -7.35 -5.93 4.54
C ILE A 193 -7.97 -5.21 3.35
N GLY A 194 -8.19 -3.89 3.46
CA GLY A 194 -8.72 -3.06 2.39
C GLY A 194 -7.95 -3.22 1.07
N VAL A 195 -6.61 -3.08 1.11
CA VAL A 195 -5.75 -3.25 -0.08
C VAL A 195 -5.85 -4.67 -0.67
N THR A 196 -5.84 -5.71 0.17
CA THR A 196 -5.96 -7.11 -0.30
C THR A 196 -7.32 -7.39 -0.94
N VAL A 197 -8.42 -6.94 -0.34
CA VAL A 197 -9.77 -7.16 -0.87
C VAL A 197 -10.00 -6.31 -2.12
N LEU A 198 -9.51 -5.07 -2.15
CA LEU A 198 -9.56 -4.22 -3.35
C LEU A 198 -8.85 -4.90 -4.53
N SER A 199 -7.70 -5.53 -4.28
CA SER A 199 -6.96 -6.26 -5.32
C SER A 199 -7.76 -7.43 -5.88
N ARG A 200 -8.49 -8.18 -5.03
CA ARG A 200 -9.40 -9.25 -5.49
C ARG A 200 -10.53 -8.70 -6.37
N ILE A 201 -11.14 -7.60 -5.95
CA ILE A 201 -12.23 -6.94 -6.69
C ILE A 201 -11.73 -6.46 -8.07
N GLN A 202 -10.61 -5.75 -8.09
CA GLN A 202 -10.05 -5.17 -9.31
C GLN A 202 -9.57 -6.25 -10.29
N ALA A 203 -8.98 -7.34 -9.79
CA ALA A 203 -8.65 -8.51 -10.62
C ALA A 203 -9.91 -9.11 -11.25
N ARG A 204 -10.98 -9.32 -10.46
CA ARG A 204 -12.26 -9.82 -10.98
C ARG A 204 -12.82 -8.89 -12.07
N HIS A 205 -12.84 -7.58 -11.85
CA HIS A 205 -13.29 -6.62 -12.87
C HIS A 205 -12.42 -6.65 -14.13
N LEU A 206 -11.09 -6.79 -14.00
CA LEU A 206 -10.20 -6.96 -15.16
C LEU A 206 -10.50 -8.23 -15.93
N SER A 207 -10.80 -9.34 -15.25
CA SER A 207 -11.21 -10.59 -15.89
C SER A 207 -12.52 -10.44 -16.65
N GLU A 208 -13.51 -9.77 -16.06
CA GLU A 208 -14.84 -9.56 -16.64
C GLU A 208 -14.83 -8.59 -17.83
N GLN A 209 -14.06 -7.50 -17.72
CA GLN A 209 -14.11 -6.40 -18.69
C GLN A 209 -12.98 -6.45 -19.72
N ARG A 210 -11.84 -7.04 -19.37
CA ARG A 210 -10.58 -7.02 -20.14
C ARG A 210 -9.89 -8.39 -20.15
N GLY A 211 -10.63 -9.49 -20.03
CA GLY A 211 -10.05 -10.85 -19.93
C GLY A 211 -9.12 -11.23 -21.07
N GLY A 212 -9.35 -10.73 -22.29
CA GLY A 212 -8.45 -10.96 -23.44
C GLY A 212 -7.12 -10.22 -23.38
N ASP A 213 -7.01 -9.18 -22.55
CA ASP A 213 -5.83 -8.32 -22.47
C ASP A 213 -4.71 -8.94 -21.62
N LYS A 214 -4.94 -10.07 -20.93
CA LYS A 214 -3.93 -10.75 -20.09
C LYS A 214 -3.25 -9.82 -19.06
N ILE A 215 -4.03 -8.92 -18.45
CA ILE A 215 -3.54 -8.07 -17.36
C ILE A 215 -3.59 -8.86 -16.05
N LEU A 216 -2.46 -8.93 -15.34
CA LEU A 216 -2.37 -9.62 -14.05
C LEU A 216 -2.30 -8.61 -12.90
N LEU A 217 -3.17 -8.77 -11.91
CA LEU A 217 -3.22 -7.91 -10.72
C LEU A 217 -3.19 -8.75 -9.46
N ASN A 218 -2.25 -8.48 -8.55
CA ASN A 218 -2.14 -9.20 -7.29
C ASN A 218 -1.79 -8.27 -6.12
N ALA A 219 -2.21 -8.68 -4.93
CA ALA A 219 -1.68 -8.13 -3.69
C ALA A 219 -0.47 -8.95 -3.23
N CYS A 220 0.47 -8.35 -2.52
CA CYS A 220 1.57 -9.11 -1.92
C CYS A 220 2.01 -8.60 -0.55
N CYS A 221 2.84 -9.38 0.14
CA CYS A 221 3.53 -8.98 1.36
C CYS A 221 5.06 -9.07 1.13
N PRO A 222 5.82 -7.97 1.32
CA PRO A 222 7.27 -7.98 1.13
C PRO A 222 8.04 -8.63 2.28
N GLY A 223 7.36 -9.13 3.31
CA GLY A 223 7.95 -9.59 4.56
C GLY A 223 8.21 -8.45 5.54
N TRP A 224 9.03 -8.72 6.57
CA TRP A 224 9.46 -7.68 7.53
C TRP A 224 10.80 -7.11 7.10
N VAL A 225 10.75 -5.91 6.51
CA VAL A 225 11.88 -5.27 5.79
C VAL A 225 12.50 -4.14 6.61
N ARG A 226 13.83 -4.02 6.60
CA ARG A 226 14.59 -2.94 7.26
C ARG A 226 14.40 -1.62 6.51
N THR A 227 13.35 -0.90 6.88
CA THR A 227 13.03 0.46 6.45
C THR A 227 12.71 1.33 7.66
N ASP A 228 12.48 2.62 7.47
CA ASP A 228 11.96 3.49 8.55
C ASP A 228 10.68 2.93 9.19
N MET A 229 9.84 2.26 8.39
CA MET A 229 8.61 1.62 8.85
C MET A 229 8.86 0.31 9.62
N GLY A 230 9.72 -0.56 9.09
CA GLY A 230 9.98 -1.88 9.68
C GLY A 230 10.97 -1.87 10.84
N GLY A 231 11.82 -0.84 10.93
CA GLY A 231 12.87 -0.69 11.93
C GLY A 231 14.11 -1.55 11.66
N PRO A 232 15.21 -1.32 12.42
CA PRO A 232 16.50 -1.97 12.17
C PRO A 232 16.51 -3.47 12.48
N ASN A 233 15.58 -3.94 13.31
CA ASN A 233 15.47 -5.35 13.72
C ASN A 233 14.67 -6.20 12.72
N ALA A 234 14.20 -5.62 11.62
CA ALA A 234 13.47 -6.34 10.60
C ALA A 234 14.39 -7.38 9.91
N THR A 235 13.80 -8.50 9.50
CA THR A 235 14.56 -9.68 9.05
C THR A 235 15.14 -9.53 7.64
N LYS A 236 14.46 -8.81 6.74
CA LYS A 236 14.84 -8.64 5.34
C LYS A 236 15.49 -7.28 5.05
N SER A 237 16.41 -7.20 4.10
CA SER A 237 16.89 -5.95 3.50
C SER A 237 15.85 -5.38 2.52
N PRO A 238 15.96 -4.10 2.13
CA PRO A 238 15.13 -3.54 1.05
C PRO A 238 15.16 -4.37 -0.24
N GLU A 239 16.31 -4.91 -0.61
CA GLU A 239 16.50 -5.77 -1.79
C GLU A 239 15.72 -7.08 -1.65
N GLU A 240 15.88 -7.80 -0.53
CA GLU A 240 15.14 -9.03 -0.23
C GLU A 240 13.61 -8.77 -0.12
N GLY A 241 13.22 -7.57 0.31
CA GLY A 241 11.82 -7.15 0.37
C GLY A 241 11.22 -6.82 -1.00
N ALA A 242 12.05 -6.49 -1.99
CA ALA A 242 11.62 -6.14 -3.34
C ALA A 242 11.39 -7.36 -4.25
N GLU A 243 11.88 -8.54 -3.86
CA GLU A 243 11.82 -9.77 -4.66
C GLU A 243 10.38 -10.12 -5.09
N ILE A 244 9.43 -10.22 -4.16
CA ILE A 244 8.03 -10.58 -4.50
C ILE A 244 7.34 -9.51 -5.36
N PRO A 245 7.41 -8.20 -5.03
CA PRO A 245 6.86 -7.17 -5.90
C PRO A 245 7.44 -7.20 -7.33
N VAL A 246 8.76 -7.40 -7.46
CA VAL A 246 9.44 -7.48 -8.77
C VAL A 246 9.03 -8.75 -9.51
N TYR A 247 8.95 -9.90 -8.83
CA TYR A 247 8.45 -11.14 -9.41
C TYR A 247 7.05 -10.97 -10.01
N LEU A 248 6.12 -10.36 -9.28
CA LEU A 248 4.76 -10.13 -9.75
C LEU A 248 4.69 -9.11 -10.89
N ALA A 249 5.55 -8.08 -10.86
CA ALA A 249 5.66 -7.08 -11.91
C ALA A 249 6.20 -7.66 -13.23
N LEU A 250 7.01 -8.72 -13.15
CA LEU A 250 7.73 -9.33 -14.28
C LEU A 250 7.21 -10.71 -14.67
N LEU A 251 6.01 -11.10 -14.25
CA LEU A 251 5.40 -12.36 -14.70
C LEU A 251 5.46 -12.45 -16.24
N PRO A 252 5.75 -13.62 -16.85
CA PRO A 252 5.89 -13.76 -18.30
C PRO A 252 4.62 -13.33 -19.07
N PRO A 253 4.71 -12.67 -20.24
CA PRO A 253 3.55 -12.13 -20.97
C PRO A 253 2.39 -13.11 -21.20
N ASP A 254 2.69 -14.40 -21.32
CA ASP A 254 1.75 -15.51 -21.53
C ASP A 254 1.24 -16.17 -20.24
N ALA A 255 1.73 -15.76 -19.08
CA ALA A 255 1.31 -16.29 -17.79
C ALA A 255 -0.19 -16.12 -17.55
N GLU A 256 -0.84 -17.20 -17.13
CA GLU A 256 -2.27 -17.20 -16.75
C GLU A 256 -2.49 -16.78 -15.29
N GLY A 257 -1.43 -16.73 -14.48
CA GLY A 257 -1.51 -16.32 -13.09
C GLY A 257 -0.13 -16.20 -12.41
N PRO A 258 -0.12 -15.81 -11.12
CA PRO A 258 -1.28 -15.57 -10.26
C PRO A 258 -2.11 -14.34 -10.71
N HIS A 259 -3.42 -14.38 -10.45
CA HIS A 259 -4.36 -13.28 -10.68
C HIS A 259 -5.35 -13.18 -9.52
N GLY A 260 -5.54 -11.98 -8.96
CA GLY A 260 -6.42 -11.75 -7.81
C GLY A 260 -5.95 -12.40 -6.51
N GLN A 261 -4.67 -12.78 -6.42
CA GLN A 261 -4.12 -13.50 -5.27
C GLN A 261 -3.47 -12.55 -4.26
N PHE A 262 -3.30 -13.05 -3.04
CA PHE A 262 -2.39 -12.47 -2.05
C PHE A 262 -1.13 -13.35 -1.98
N VAL A 263 -0.01 -12.82 -2.45
CA VAL A 263 1.24 -13.55 -2.62
C VAL A 263 2.25 -13.17 -1.53
N MET A 264 2.86 -14.17 -0.92
CA MET A 264 3.91 -14.02 0.08
C MET A 264 4.81 -15.26 0.06
N GLU A 265 6.05 -15.11 0.51
CA GLU A 265 6.99 -16.20 0.82
C GLU A 265 6.78 -16.75 2.23
#